data_AF-A0A427YPZ7-F1
#
_entry.id   AF-A0A427YPZ7-F1
#
_cell.length_a   1.000
_cell.length_b   1.000
_cell.length_c   1.000
_cell.angle_alpha   90.00
_cell.angle_beta   90.00
_cell.angle_gamma   90.00
#
_symmetry.space_group_name_H-M   'P 1'
#
loop_
_entity.id
_entity.type
_entity.pdbx_description
1 polymer ?
#
loop_
_entity_poly.entity_id
_entity_poly.type
_entity_poly.pdbx_seq_one_letter_code
_entity_poly.pdbx_strand_id
1 'polypeptide(L)'
;MPRDLVTPDEFLTRLGQCFSGPSSSGTVWLTHKRYNRDEDEDVKMGDETGSSSSEYDVLIRCTQDNKPKFSARVSVSPVYNLESSSVAPIPFELVSPPSFSHSRRISRTNIVDVNTPAQIPASRLPEFHTKYGTLLKGSMAPFMRKRDKKKEKAKAEAAAKKKKELYADVTLGSAGKRGKGRRQRQRKVAAQKKKEAEREKVESRSAAAAAAPRPAEAA
;
A
#
# COMPACT_ATOMS: atom_id res chain seq x y z
N MET A 1 20.78 -4.15 20.80
CA MET A 1 19.80 -4.97 20.05
C MET A 1 18.52 -5.10 20.87
N PRO A 2 17.31 -5.05 20.28
CA PRO A 2 16.08 -5.42 20.99
C PRO A 2 16.27 -6.82 21.59
N ARG A 3 15.97 -6.99 22.88
CA ARG A 3 16.28 -8.22 23.62
C ARG A 3 15.19 -9.30 23.45
N ASP A 4 13.97 -8.90 23.11
CA ASP A 4 12.83 -9.82 22.92
C ASP A 4 12.66 -10.16 21.43
N LEU A 5 13.17 -11.33 21.04
CA LEU A 5 12.76 -12.01 19.82
C LEU A 5 11.51 -12.84 20.14
N VAL A 6 10.42 -12.55 19.45
CA VAL A 6 9.08 -13.06 19.73
C VAL A 6 8.58 -13.89 18.56
N THR A 7 7.71 -14.87 18.84
CA THR A 7 7.06 -15.67 17.80
C THR A 7 6.15 -14.81 16.90
N PRO A 8 5.85 -15.21 15.65
CA PRO A 8 5.09 -14.39 14.72
C PRO A 8 3.66 -14.18 15.20
N ASP A 9 3.05 -15.22 15.76
CA ASP A 9 1.69 -15.17 16.30
C ASP A 9 1.64 -14.33 17.59
N GLU A 10 2.64 -14.45 18.46
CA GLU A 10 2.76 -13.56 19.63
C GLU A 10 3.03 -12.11 19.22
N PHE A 11 3.84 -11.88 18.18
CA PHE A 11 4.09 -10.55 17.63
C PHE A 11 2.79 -9.90 17.19
N LEU A 12 1.94 -10.62 16.43
CA LEU A 12 0.63 -10.12 16.01
C LEU A 12 -0.30 -9.85 17.20
N THR A 13 -0.28 -10.73 18.21
CA THR A 13 -1.10 -10.58 19.42
C THR A 13 -0.69 -9.35 20.24
N ARG A 14 0.62 -9.18 20.51
CA ARG A 14 1.17 -8.02 21.21
C ARG A 14 0.97 -6.73 20.40
N LEU A 15 1.10 -6.79 19.08
CA LEU A 15 0.83 -5.67 18.19
C LEU A 15 -0.65 -5.24 18.24
N GLY A 16 -1.58 -6.20 18.25
CA GLY A 16 -3.00 -5.92 18.45
C GLY A 16 -3.29 -5.21 19.78
N GLN A 17 -2.66 -5.67 20.87
CA GLN A 17 -2.76 -5.04 22.19
C GLN A 17 -2.17 -3.63 22.22
N CYS A 18 -1.12 -3.36 21.44
CA CYS A 18 -0.56 -2.01 21.28
C CYS A 18 -1.58 -1.04 20.68
N PHE A 19 -2.46 -1.51 19.78
CA PHE A 19 -3.50 -0.69 19.17
C PHE A 19 -4.80 -0.60 19.97
N SER A 20 -5.14 -1.63 20.77
CA SER A 20 -6.38 -1.65 21.55
C SER A 20 -6.31 -0.90 22.88
N GLY A 21 -5.11 -0.70 23.42
CA GLY A 21 -4.93 0.02 24.69
C GLY A 21 -5.39 1.48 24.57
N PRO A 22 -6.17 2.01 25.53
CA PRO A 22 -6.69 3.40 25.51
C PRO A 22 -5.61 4.47 25.77
N SER A 23 -4.37 4.22 25.35
CA SER A 23 -3.24 5.10 25.60
C SER A 23 -3.37 6.35 24.73
N SER A 24 -4.05 7.36 25.29
CA SER A 24 -4.57 8.57 24.65
C SER A 24 -3.56 9.48 23.93
N SER A 25 -2.29 9.09 23.79
CA SER A 25 -1.25 9.91 23.14
C SER A 25 0.03 9.15 22.73
N GLY A 26 -0.03 7.82 22.54
CA GLY A 26 1.18 7.04 22.22
C GLY A 26 1.43 6.89 20.72
N THR A 27 2.68 7.09 20.28
CA THR A 27 3.11 6.73 18.92
C THR A 27 3.58 5.28 18.88
N VAL A 28 3.16 4.53 17.87
CA VAL A 28 3.65 3.17 17.60
C VAL A 28 4.53 3.21 16.36
N TRP A 29 5.79 2.82 16.53
CA TRP A 29 6.77 2.78 15.44
C TRP A 29 6.94 1.34 14.99
N LEU A 30 6.68 1.07 13.71
CA LEU A 30 7.03 -0.18 13.06
C LEU A 30 8.19 0.04 12.12
N THR A 31 9.24 -0.77 12.25
CA THR A 31 10.40 -0.74 11.34
C THR A 31 10.57 -2.11 10.69
N HIS A 32 10.73 -2.11 9.37
CA HIS A 32 11.11 -3.29 8.60
C HIS A 32 12.57 -3.10 8.17
N LYS A 33 13.44 -4.04 8.53
CA LYS A 33 14.86 -4.02 8.14
C LYS A 33 15.23 -5.36 7.54
N ARG A 34 15.97 -5.36 6.42
CA ARG A 34 16.60 -6.57 5.88
C ARG A 34 17.60 -7.09 6.91
N TYR A 35 17.44 -8.34 7.29
CA TYR A 35 18.31 -9.05 8.21
C TYR A 35 19.29 -9.86 7.38
N ASN A 36 20.51 -9.35 7.25
CA ASN A 36 21.61 -10.11 6.65
C ASN A 36 22.27 -10.88 7.79
N ARG A 37 22.28 -12.20 7.69
CA ARG A 37 22.91 -13.09 8.65
C ARG A 37 24.36 -13.30 8.26
N ASP A 38 25.20 -12.30 8.49
CA ASP A 38 26.66 -12.49 8.45
C ASP A 38 27.19 -12.03 9.81
N GLU A 39 27.13 -12.96 10.76
CA GLU A 39 27.97 -12.90 11.96
C GLU A 39 29.34 -13.42 11.48
N ASP A 40 30.28 -12.50 11.27
CA ASP A 40 31.73 -12.71 11.11
C ASP A 40 32.33 -13.03 9.72
N GLU A 41 31.60 -12.94 8.60
CA GLU A 41 32.22 -12.97 7.27
C GLU A 41 32.35 -11.58 6.63
N ASP A 42 33.59 -11.22 6.29
CA ASP A 42 33.96 -10.05 5.48
C ASP A 42 33.08 -9.98 4.22
N VAL A 43 32.56 -8.78 3.88
CA VAL A 43 31.68 -8.57 2.72
C VAL A 43 32.44 -8.98 1.45
N LYS A 44 32.26 -10.22 0.99
CA LYS A 44 32.80 -10.67 -0.29
C LYS A 44 32.09 -9.89 -1.39
N MET A 45 32.82 -8.94 -1.97
CA MET A 45 32.48 -8.34 -3.27
C MET A 45 32.66 -9.43 -4.33
N GLY A 46 31.66 -10.32 -4.45
CA GLY A 46 31.65 -11.40 -5.43
C GLY A 46 31.33 -10.86 -6.82
N ASP A 47 32.22 -11.16 -7.76
CA ASP A 47 32.21 -10.69 -9.15
C ASP A 47 30.92 -10.97 -9.92
N GLU A 48 30.71 -10.12 -10.92
CA GLU A 48 29.61 -10.03 -11.85
C GLU A 48 29.33 -11.33 -12.64
N THR A 49 28.59 -12.31 -12.10
CA THR A 49 27.74 -13.19 -12.94
C THR A 49 26.69 -13.94 -12.12
N GLY A 50 25.42 -13.55 -12.22
CA GLY A 50 24.30 -14.44 -11.88
C GLY A 50 23.26 -13.88 -10.91
N SER A 51 22.24 -13.21 -11.48
CA SER A 51 20.88 -13.04 -10.95
C SER A 51 20.74 -12.72 -9.45
N SER A 52 20.65 -11.44 -9.12
CA SER A 52 20.37 -10.88 -7.79
C SER A 52 18.97 -11.23 -7.26
N SER A 53 18.75 -12.51 -6.97
CA SER A 53 17.63 -13.06 -6.19
C SER A 53 18.13 -13.50 -4.82
N SER A 54 19.03 -12.74 -4.20
CA SER A 54 19.42 -12.95 -2.81
C SER A 54 18.18 -12.71 -1.96
N GLU A 55 17.63 -13.81 -1.48
CA GLU A 55 16.42 -13.84 -0.68
C GLU A 55 16.78 -13.41 0.74
N TYR A 56 16.19 -12.30 1.20
CA TYR A 56 16.58 -11.68 2.45
C TYR A 56 15.57 -11.99 3.54
N ASP A 57 16.05 -12.41 4.70
CA ASP A 57 15.27 -12.40 5.92
C ASP A 57 14.88 -10.95 6.27
N VAL A 58 13.69 -10.76 6.84
CA VAL A 58 13.20 -9.45 7.26
C VAL A 58 13.00 -9.45 8.77
N LEU A 59 13.58 -8.46 9.44
CA LEU A 59 13.35 -8.17 10.84
C LEU A 59 12.27 -7.08 10.96
N ILE A 60 11.16 -7.43 11.60
CA ILE A 60 10.09 -6.50 11.93
C ILE A 60 10.23 -6.13 13.40
N ARG A 61 10.27 -4.83 13.71
CA ARG A 61 10.35 -4.32 15.08
C ARG A 61 9.19 -3.38 15.37
N CYS A 62 8.58 -3.55 16.54
CA CYS A 62 7.57 -2.66 17.07
C CYS A 62 8.11 -1.97 18.32
N THR A 63 8.01 -0.64 18.37
CA THR A 63 8.38 0.15 19.54
C THR A 63 7.27 1.13 19.89
N GLN A 64 6.94 1.22 21.17
CA GLN A 64 5.99 2.18 21.71
C GLN A 64 6.69 2.92 22.86
N ASP A 65 6.46 4.23 22.97
CA ASP A 65 7.30 5.16 23.72
C ASP A 65 7.58 4.76 25.19
N ASN A 66 6.68 3.96 25.81
CA ASN A 66 6.80 3.48 27.20
C ASN A 66 6.71 1.94 27.38
N LYS A 67 6.81 1.13 26.33
CA LYS A 67 6.66 -0.34 26.41
C LYS A 67 7.90 -1.09 25.91
N PRO A 68 8.11 -2.35 26.33
CA PRO A 68 9.22 -3.16 25.85
C PRO A 68 9.21 -3.28 24.32
N LYS A 69 10.38 -3.13 23.72
CA LYS A 69 10.61 -3.27 22.28
C LYS A 69 10.67 -4.76 21.94
N PHE A 70 9.82 -5.22 21.04
CA PHE A 70 9.79 -6.61 20.60
C PHE A 70 9.99 -6.70 19.08
N SER A 71 10.54 -7.83 18.64
CA SER A 71 10.88 -8.05 17.24
C SER A 71 10.59 -9.47 16.79
N ALA A 72 10.21 -9.64 15.53
CA ALA A 72 9.98 -10.92 14.90
C ALA A 72 10.84 -11.06 13.64
N ARG A 73 11.37 -12.25 13.38
CA ARG A 73 12.15 -12.57 12.19
C ARG A 73 11.29 -13.30 11.18
N VAL A 74 11.43 -12.91 9.93
CA VAL A 74 10.68 -13.47 8.82
C VAL A 74 11.69 -14.00 7.83
N SER A 75 11.74 -15.32 7.63
CA SER A 75 12.60 -15.87 6.59
C SER A 75 11.85 -15.95 5.28
N VAL A 76 12.56 -15.60 4.22
CA VAL A 76 12.08 -15.76 2.86
C VAL A 76 13.02 -16.84 2.32
N SER A 77 12.53 -18.09 2.28
CA SER A 77 13.17 -19.22 1.63
C SER A 77 12.52 -19.47 0.27
N PRO A 78 13.29 -19.80 -0.77
CA PRO A 78 12.72 -19.91 -2.10
C PRO A 78 11.85 -21.14 -2.09
N VAL A 79 10.54 -20.93 -2.27
CA VAL A 79 9.61 -22.01 -2.56
C VAL A 79 9.94 -22.44 -3.99
N TYR A 80 10.94 -23.31 -4.14
CA TYR A 80 11.01 -24.15 -5.32
C TYR A 80 9.75 -25.01 -5.24
N ASN A 81 8.73 -24.64 -6.01
CA ASN A 81 7.69 -25.58 -6.40
C ASN A 81 8.41 -26.71 -7.17
N LEU A 82 8.90 -27.73 -6.44
CA LEU A 82 9.03 -29.05 -7.02
C LEU A 82 7.60 -29.55 -7.21
N GLU A 83 6.97 -29.10 -8.29
CA GLU A 83 5.91 -29.88 -8.94
C GLU A 83 6.59 -31.10 -9.56
N SER A 84 6.93 -32.07 -8.72
CA SER A 84 7.13 -33.47 -9.11
C SER A 84 5.75 -34.07 -9.38
N SER A 85 5.09 -33.62 -10.45
CA SER A 85 3.87 -34.23 -10.98
C SER A 85 4.22 -35.43 -11.86
N SER A 86 4.85 -36.46 -11.27
CA SER A 86 4.80 -37.80 -11.87
C SER A 86 3.46 -38.43 -11.51
N VAL A 87 2.43 -38.07 -12.28
CA VAL A 87 1.13 -38.75 -12.25
C VAL A 87 1.35 -40.17 -12.79
N ALA A 88 1.44 -41.14 -11.89
CA ALA A 88 1.34 -42.54 -12.26
C ALA A 88 -0.14 -42.86 -12.58
N PRO A 89 -0.43 -43.54 -13.70
CA PRO A 89 -1.79 -43.98 -14.01
C PRO A 89 -2.21 -45.09 -13.04
N ILE A 90 -3.28 -44.86 -12.29
CA ILE A 90 -3.91 -45.83 -11.41
C ILE A 90 -4.70 -46.83 -12.29
N PRO A 91 -4.44 -48.14 -12.23
CA PRO A 91 -5.32 -49.13 -12.83
C PRO A 91 -6.62 -49.22 -12.02
N PHE A 92 -7.74 -49.12 -12.72
CA PHE A 92 -9.08 -49.29 -12.19
C PHE A 92 -9.29 -50.76 -11.82
N GLU A 93 -9.09 -51.11 -10.54
CA GLU A 93 -9.58 -52.37 -9.99
C GLU A 93 -10.92 -52.18 -9.28
N LEU A 94 -11.87 -52.96 -9.78
CA LEU A 94 -13.24 -53.10 -9.33
C LEU A 94 -13.31 -54.25 -8.32
N VAL A 95 -13.29 -54.01 -7.01
CA VAL A 95 -13.67 -55.03 -6.00
C VAL A 95 -14.34 -54.41 -4.76
N SER A 96 -15.44 -55.06 -4.35
CA SER A 96 -16.45 -54.81 -3.31
C SER A 96 -16.04 -54.25 -1.93
N PRO A 97 -17.01 -53.68 -1.18
CA PRO A 97 -16.81 -53.18 0.19
C PRO A 97 -16.94 -54.29 1.26
N PRO A 98 -16.15 -54.21 2.34
CA PRO A 98 -16.55 -54.79 3.62
C PRO A 98 -16.83 -53.69 4.65
N SER A 99 -17.99 -53.83 5.28
CA SER A 99 -18.37 -53.24 6.55
C SER A 99 -17.34 -53.53 7.64
N PHE A 100 -16.88 -52.52 8.40
CA PHE A 100 -16.42 -52.77 9.77
C PHE A 100 -16.42 -51.50 10.64
N SER A 101 -17.05 -51.65 11.81
CA SER A 101 -16.98 -50.75 12.97
C SER A 101 -15.58 -50.68 13.57
N HIS A 102 -15.13 -49.51 14.03
CA HIS A 102 -14.57 -49.28 15.38
C HIS A 102 -13.87 -47.92 15.51
N SER A 103 -14.21 -47.23 16.59
CA SER A 103 -13.34 -46.43 17.48
C SER A 103 -12.17 -45.67 16.84
N ARG A 104 -12.38 -44.39 16.51
CA ARG A 104 -11.26 -43.46 16.27
C ARG A 104 -10.74 -42.92 17.61
N ARG A 105 -9.67 -43.58 18.06
CA ARG A 105 -8.65 -43.06 18.97
C ARG A 105 -8.25 -41.64 18.54
N ILE A 106 -8.56 -40.64 19.37
CA ILE A 106 -8.08 -39.27 19.22
C ILE A 106 -6.59 -39.28 19.55
N SER A 107 -5.74 -39.40 18.53
CA SER A 107 -4.31 -39.13 18.66
C SER A 107 -4.11 -37.62 18.79
N ARG A 108 -3.99 -37.17 20.05
CA ARG A 108 -3.25 -35.95 20.41
C ARG A 108 -1.80 -36.12 19.98
N THR A 109 -1.36 -35.36 19.00
CA THR A 109 0.03 -34.86 18.92
C THR A 109 0.06 -33.65 17.99
N ASN A 110 -0.10 -32.45 18.56
CA ASN A 110 0.54 -31.24 18.05
C ASN A 110 1.20 -30.59 19.26
N ILE A 111 2.23 -31.26 19.78
CA ILE A 111 3.30 -30.58 20.50
C ILE A 111 4.27 -30.20 19.40
N VAL A 112 4.24 -28.94 18.99
CA VAL A 112 5.30 -28.35 18.16
C VAL A 112 5.93 -27.27 19.01
N ASP A 113 7.03 -27.69 19.63
CA ASP A 113 8.23 -26.96 19.99
C ASP A 113 8.10 -25.56 20.62
N VAL A 114 8.36 -25.63 21.92
CA VAL A 114 8.74 -24.61 22.86
C VAL A 114 9.96 -23.82 22.34
N ASN A 115 9.78 -22.52 22.15
CA ASN A 115 10.76 -21.48 22.46
C ASN A 115 12.07 -21.40 21.65
N THR A 116 12.03 -21.64 20.33
CA THR A 116 13.08 -21.13 19.43
C THR A 116 12.75 -19.70 18.99
N PRO A 117 13.72 -18.74 19.00
CA PRO A 117 13.48 -17.37 18.54
C PRO A 117 12.99 -17.38 17.09
N ALA A 118 11.73 -17.04 16.90
CA ALA A 118 10.99 -17.53 15.75
C ALA A 118 11.38 -16.86 14.42
N GLN A 119 11.70 -17.72 13.46
CA GLN A 119 11.77 -17.41 12.05
C GLN A 119 10.44 -17.84 11.41
N ILE A 120 9.79 -16.95 10.65
CA ILE A 120 8.64 -17.33 9.81
C ILE A 120 9.18 -18.05 8.57
N PRO A 121 8.88 -19.33 8.33
CA PRO A 121 9.24 -19.97 7.06
C PRO A 121 8.48 -19.33 5.89
N ALA A 122 9.07 -19.25 4.69
CA ALA A 122 8.39 -18.61 3.55
C ALA A 122 7.02 -19.23 3.21
N SER A 123 6.83 -20.52 3.48
CA SER A 123 5.54 -21.18 3.28
C SER A 123 4.40 -20.50 4.07
N ARG A 124 4.71 -19.91 5.23
CA ARG A 124 3.76 -19.19 6.10
C ARG A 124 3.80 -17.67 5.92
N LEU A 125 4.62 -17.17 5.02
CA LEU A 125 4.75 -15.73 4.76
C LEU A 125 3.47 -15.10 4.20
N PRO A 126 2.79 -15.68 3.19
CA PRO A 126 1.55 -15.10 2.68
C PRO A 126 0.46 -15.02 3.76
N GLU A 127 0.34 -16.06 4.58
CA GLU A 127 -0.59 -16.10 5.71
C GLU A 127 -0.26 -15.00 6.73
N PHE A 128 1.01 -14.86 7.11
CA PHE A 128 1.43 -13.79 8.02
C PHE A 128 1.12 -12.41 7.45
N HIS A 129 1.40 -12.15 6.17
CA HIS A 129 1.10 -10.88 5.52
C HIS A 129 -0.40 -10.58 5.50
N THR A 130 -1.25 -11.58 5.27
CA THR A 130 -2.70 -11.38 5.31
C THR A 130 -3.18 -11.02 6.71
N LYS A 131 -2.75 -11.76 7.75
CA LYS A 131 -3.11 -11.48 9.16
C LYS A 131 -2.57 -10.13 9.64
N TYR A 132 -1.31 -9.83 9.34
CA TYR A 132 -0.67 -8.56 9.67
C TYR A 132 -1.36 -7.38 8.98
N GLY A 133 -1.64 -7.51 7.69
CA GLY A 133 -2.30 -6.48 6.89
C GLY A 133 -3.76 -6.23 7.31
N THR A 134 -4.53 -7.27 7.63
CA THR A 134 -5.91 -7.12 8.13
C THR A 134 -5.92 -6.46 9.50
N LEU A 135 -4.98 -6.82 10.39
CA LEU A 135 -4.81 -6.20 11.71
C LEU A 135 -4.50 -4.70 11.59
N LEU A 136 -3.52 -4.33 10.77
CA LEU A 136 -3.15 -2.92 10.56
C LEU A 136 -4.30 -2.10 9.94
N LYS A 137 -4.97 -2.66 8.94
CA LYS A 137 -6.13 -1.98 8.33
C LYS A 137 -7.26 -1.82 9.32
N GLY A 138 -7.58 -2.86 10.10
CA GLY A 138 -8.62 -2.83 11.12
C GLY A 138 -8.32 -1.82 12.23
N SER A 139 -7.06 -1.74 12.67
CA SER A 139 -6.66 -0.82 13.73
C SER A 139 -6.54 0.63 13.27
N MET A 140 -6.02 0.90 12.07
CA MET A 140 -5.76 2.27 11.61
C MET A 140 -6.93 2.91 10.85
N ALA A 141 -7.70 2.15 10.07
CA ALA A 141 -8.77 2.68 9.24
C ALA A 141 -9.84 3.51 9.97
N PRO A 142 -10.32 3.16 11.18
CA PRO A 142 -11.36 3.94 11.85
C PRO A 142 -10.88 5.33 12.29
N PHE A 143 -9.58 5.50 12.56
CA PHE A 143 -9.00 6.76 13.01
C PHE A 143 -8.52 7.66 11.86
N MET A 144 -8.40 7.12 10.64
CA MET A 144 -8.05 7.91 9.47
C MET A 144 -9.26 8.67 8.92
N ARG A 145 -9.07 9.95 8.60
CA ARG A 145 -10.11 10.76 7.94
C ARG A 145 -10.47 10.12 6.61
N LYS A 146 -11.76 9.95 6.37
CA LYS A 146 -12.24 9.50 5.06
C LYS A 146 -11.90 10.58 4.03
N ARG A 147 -11.35 10.17 2.89
CA ARG A 147 -11.23 11.07 1.74
C ARG A 147 -12.65 11.44 1.30
N ASP A 148 -12.97 12.73 1.37
CA ASP A 148 -14.25 13.26 0.92
C ASP A 148 -14.32 13.24 -0.62
N LYS A 149 -14.58 12.06 -1.19
CA LYS A 149 -14.68 11.86 -2.65
C LYS A 149 -15.64 12.86 -3.29
N LYS A 150 -16.74 13.22 -2.60
CA LYS A 150 -17.69 14.24 -3.04
C LYS A 150 -17.06 15.64 -3.11
N LYS A 151 -16.28 16.03 -2.10
CA LYS A 151 -15.62 17.35 -2.04
C LYS A 151 -14.53 17.47 -3.11
N GLU A 152 -13.73 16.42 -3.29
CA GLU A 152 -12.70 16.39 -4.35
C GLU A 152 -13.33 16.39 -5.75
N LYS A 153 -14.37 15.58 -5.97
CA LYS A 153 -15.13 15.58 -7.24
C LYS A 153 -15.77 16.94 -7.53
N ALA A 154 -16.41 17.56 -6.54
CA ALA A 154 -16.98 18.91 -6.69
C ALA A 154 -15.91 19.96 -7.01
N LYS A 155 -14.71 19.84 -6.42
CA LYS A 155 -13.58 20.73 -6.73
C LYS A 155 -13.10 20.54 -8.18
N ALA A 156 -13.02 19.29 -8.65
CA ALA A 156 -12.65 18.99 -10.04
C ALA A 156 -13.71 19.48 -11.04
N GLU A 157 -14.99 19.26 -10.77
CA GLU A 157 -16.11 19.73 -11.60
C GLU A 157 -16.18 21.27 -11.63
N ALA A 158 -15.97 21.95 -10.50
CA ALA A 158 -15.90 23.41 -10.46
C ALA A 158 -14.72 23.95 -11.28
N ALA A 159 -13.56 23.29 -11.24
CA ALA A 159 -12.42 23.67 -12.08
C ALA A 159 -12.71 23.45 -13.56
N ALA A 160 -13.35 22.34 -13.93
CA ALA A 160 -13.76 22.06 -15.31
C ALA A 160 -14.82 23.07 -15.80
N LYS A 161 -15.79 23.41 -14.97
CA LYS A 161 -16.81 24.42 -15.28
C LYS A 161 -16.18 25.80 -15.50
N LYS A 162 -15.27 26.22 -14.61
CA LYS A 162 -14.51 27.48 -14.78
C LYS A 162 -13.72 27.50 -16.08
N LYS A 163 -13.06 26.40 -16.44
CA LYS A 163 -12.36 26.30 -17.75
C LYS A 163 -13.34 26.45 -18.92
N LYS A 164 -14.48 25.73 -18.90
CA LYS A 164 -15.49 25.84 -19.96
C LYS A 164 -16.04 27.27 -20.10
N GLU A 165 -16.30 27.96 -19.00
CA GLU A 165 -16.79 29.35 -19.00
C GLU A 165 -15.76 30.36 -19.55
N LEU A 166 -14.47 30.12 -19.29
CA LEU A 166 -13.38 30.92 -19.86
C LEU A 166 -13.31 30.78 -21.38
N TYR A 167 -13.42 29.54 -21.90
CA TYR A 167 -13.37 29.25 -23.34
C TYR A 167 -14.70 29.48 -24.09
N ALA A 168 -15.80 29.79 -23.40
CA ALA A 168 -17.06 30.15 -24.03
C ALA A 168 -17.04 31.60 -24.56
N ASP A 169 -17.20 31.78 -25.86
CA ASP A 169 -17.19 33.09 -26.51
C ASP A 169 -18.46 33.91 -26.25
N VAL A 170 -18.30 35.23 -26.18
CA VAL A 170 -19.42 36.16 -25.98
C VAL A 170 -20.00 36.54 -27.35
N THR A 171 -21.24 36.14 -27.63
CA THR A 171 -21.91 36.46 -28.90
C THR A 171 -22.16 37.96 -29.05
N LEU A 172 -21.42 38.60 -29.96
CA LEU A 172 -21.62 39.98 -30.39
C LEU A 172 -22.76 40.06 -31.43
N GLY A 173 -24.01 39.98 -30.96
CA GLY A 173 -25.17 40.20 -31.84
C GLY A 173 -25.20 41.61 -32.47
N SER A 174 -26.03 41.77 -33.51
CA SER A 174 -26.31 43.03 -34.20
C SER A 174 -27.05 44.02 -33.29
N ALA A 175 -26.29 44.71 -32.43
CA ALA A 175 -26.82 45.78 -31.60
C ALA A 175 -26.81 47.12 -32.38
N GLY A 176 -27.82 47.96 -32.16
CA GLY A 176 -27.98 49.23 -32.87
C GLY A 176 -26.76 50.17 -32.80
N LYS A 177 -26.51 50.92 -33.87
CA LYS A 177 -25.30 51.76 -34.06
C LYS A 177 -25.20 52.96 -33.11
N ARG A 178 -26.31 53.46 -32.56
CA ARG A 178 -26.36 54.66 -31.71
C ARG A 178 -27.07 54.39 -30.38
N GLY A 179 -26.87 55.29 -29.41
CA GLY A 179 -27.54 55.25 -28.11
C GLY A 179 -27.29 53.96 -27.30
N LYS A 180 -28.38 53.33 -26.83
CA LYS A 180 -28.36 52.14 -25.97
C LYS A 180 -27.69 50.93 -26.64
N GLY A 181 -27.90 50.74 -27.96
CA GLY A 181 -27.29 49.65 -28.71
C GLY A 181 -25.76 49.74 -28.76
N ARG A 182 -25.21 50.96 -28.96
CA ARG A 182 -23.76 51.21 -28.92
C ARG A 182 -23.18 50.86 -27.54
N ARG A 183 -23.83 51.29 -26.46
CA ARG A 183 -23.38 50.99 -25.08
C ARG A 183 -23.38 49.48 -24.82
N GLN A 184 -24.40 48.74 -25.28
CA GLN A 184 -24.45 47.29 -25.16
C GLN A 184 -23.33 46.60 -25.93
N ARG A 185 -23.05 47.04 -27.18
CA ARG A 185 -21.94 46.51 -27.98
C ARG A 185 -20.60 46.74 -27.29
N GLN A 186 -20.36 47.96 -26.77
CA GLN A 186 -19.14 48.28 -26.03
C GLN A 186 -18.96 47.40 -24.78
N ARG A 187 -20.02 47.16 -24.00
CA ARG A 187 -19.97 46.26 -22.84
C ARG A 187 -19.61 44.83 -23.23
N LYS A 188 -20.18 44.31 -24.33
CA LYS A 188 -19.86 42.97 -24.82
C LYS A 188 -18.42 42.87 -25.34
N VAL A 189 -17.93 43.87 -26.08
CA VAL A 189 -16.53 43.93 -26.55
C VAL A 189 -15.56 43.97 -25.35
N ALA A 190 -15.87 44.77 -24.33
CA ALA A 190 -15.05 44.82 -23.11
C ALA A 190 -15.07 43.48 -22.35
N ALA A 191 -16.23 42.81 -22.25
CA ALA A 191 -16.34 41.50 -21.64
C ALA A 191 -15.55 40.42 -22.40
N GLN A 192 -15.56 40.47 -23.73
CA GLN A 192 -14.77 39.58 -24.58
C GLN A 192 -13.27 39.80 -24.39
N LYS A 193 -12.80 41.06 -24.46
CA LYS A 193 -11.39 41.39 -24.18
C LYS A 193 -10.93 40.93 -22.80
N LYS A 194 -11.81 41.02 -21.79
CA LYS A 194 -11.52 40.51 -20.44
C LYS A 194 -11.36 38.99 -20.42
N LYS A 195 -12.22 38.25 -21.13
CA LYS A 195 -12.09 36.78 -21.26
C LYS A 195 -10.82 36.37 -22.00
N GLU A 196 -10.46 37.07 -23.07
CA GLU A 196 -9.23 36.82 -23.84
C GLU A 196 -7.97 37.03 -22.98
N ALA A 197 -7.90 38.12 -22.22
CA ALA A 197 -6.79 38.36 -21.28
C ALA A 197 -6.72 37.31 -20.16
N GLU A 198 -7.87 36.80 -19.69
CA GLU A 198 -7.90 35.70 -18.72
C GLU A 198 -7.45 34.36 -19.32
N ARG A 199 -7.74 34.08 -20.60
CA ARG A 199 -7.22 32.90 -21.32
C ARG A 199 -5.69 32.97 -21.43
N GLU A 200 -5.15 34.10 -21.89
CA GLU A 200 -3.70 34.31 -22.03
C GLU A 200 -2.95 34.15 -20.69
N LYS A 201 -3.54 34.64 -19.59
CA LYS A 201 -2.97 34.47 -18.24
C LYS A 201 -2.99 33.02 -17.75
N VAL A 202 -3.99 32.23 -18.14
CA VAL A 202 -4.07 30.80 -17.80
C VAL A 202 -3.09 29.99 -18.65
N GLU A 203 -2.99 30.30 -19.94
CA GLU A 203 -2.05 29.66 -20.87
C GLU A 203 -0.59 29.90 -20.44
N SER A 204 -0.22 31.15 -20.14
CA SER A 204 1.13 31.48 -19.63
C SER A 204 1.46 30.78 -18.30
N ARG A 205 0.51 30.66 -17.37
CA ARG A 205 0.69 29.89 -16.13
C ARG A 205 0.81 28.39 -16.38
N SER A 206 0.06 27.85 -17.34
CA SER A 206 0.13 26.43 -17.69
C SER A 206 1.43 26.09 -18.43
N ALA A 207 1.90 26.96 -19.30
CA ALA A 207 3.19 26.85 -19.97
C ALA A 207 4.34 26.95 -18.98
N ALA A 208 4.29 27.89 -18.03
CA ALA A 208 5.28 27.99 -16.96
C ALA A 208 5.29 26.75 -16.04
N ALA A 209 4.12 26.19 -15.73
CA ALA A 209 4.02 24.95 -14.95
C ALA A 209 4.50 23.70 -15.73
N ALA A 210 4.39 23.71 -17.05
CA ALA A 210 4.90 22.65 -17.92
C ALA A 210 6.42 22.77 -18.18
N ALA A 211 6.95 23.99 -18.20
CA ALA A 211 8.37 24.28 -18.39
C ALA A 211 9.18 24.21 -17.08
N ALA A 212 8.54 24.23 -15.92
CA ALA A 212 9.21 23.98 -14.64
C ALA A 212 9.77 22.54 -14.64
N PRO A 213 11.09 22.35 -14.47
CA PRO A 213 11.67 21.02 -14.41
C PRO A 213 11.04 20.27 -13.25
N ARG A 214 10.48 19.09 -13.53
CA ARG A 214 10.00 18.18 -12.48
C ARG A 214 11.18 17.98 -11.52
N PRO A 215 11.03 18.19 -10.20
CA PRO A 215 12.11 17.93 -9.28
C PRO A 215 12.51 16.47 -9.45
N ALA A 216 13.76 16.26 -9.86
CA ALA A 216 14.33 14.95 -10.06
C ALA A 216 14.08 14.11 -8.80
N GLU A 217 13.62 12.87 -9.02
CA GLU A 217 13.62 11.82 -8.01
C GLU A 217 15.02 11.79 -7.38
N ALA A 218 15.10 12.20 -6.10
CA ALA A 218 16.25 11.94 -5.27
C ALA A 218 16.28 10.44 -4.99
N ALA A 219 17.09 9.74 -5.79
CA ALA A 219 17.58 8.40 -5.55
C ALA A 219 18.46 8.34 -4.31
#